data_AF-A0A926PND8-F1
#
_entry.id   AF-A0A926PND8-F1
#
_cell.length_a   1.000
_cell.length_b   1.000
_cell.length_c   1.000
_cell.angle_alpha   90.00
_cell.angle_beta   90.00
_cell.angle_gamma   90.00
#
_symmetry.space_group_name_H-M   'P 1'
#
loop_
_entity.id
_entity.type
_entity.pdbx_description
1 polymer ?
#
loop_
_entity_poly.entity_id
_entity_poly.type
_entity_poly.pdbx_seq_one_letter_code
_entity_poly.pdbx_strand_id
1 'polypeptide(L)'
;MRRIAFEKTVLKEVGLKKRWTAQIGLWPFLITIAVAIAGFIGISKIPESEKFIKKEDYFGLAATIIAIGGAAVAYEQWIETKKDSALDKYYERLNLTNEGFYRWNKTREMFPHFWNVEGNIPYEWVMYVYLELDNLEYATTKYQDGSMEPEIVFRSLVTFISRCQSKTFLKLAESLVEKSIGYSPTTKAVVIKIANPCNIGDPQVESWLYQQLEPRKVGALIS
;
A
#
# COMPACT_ATOMS: atom_id res chain seq x y z
N MET A 1 6.11 -23.52 -4.47
CA MET A 1 5.53 -22.47 -3.59
C MET A 1 4.21 -22.00 -4.19
N ARG A 2 3.10 -21.89 -3.44
CA ARG A 2 1.83 -21.38 -4.00
C ARG A 2 2.04 -19.93 -4.43
N ARG A 3 1.60 -19.54 -5.64
CA ARG A 3 1.81 -18.20 -6.23
C ARG A 3 1.54 -17.05 -5.24
N ILE A 4 0.43 -17.10 -4.51
CA ILE A 4 0.03 -16.11 -3.50
C ILE A 4 1.05 -15.98 -2.36
N ALA A 5 1.67 -17.09 -1.94
CA ALA A 5 2.68 -17.06 -0.88
C ALA A 5 3.95 -16.34 -1.37
N PHE A 6 4.37 -16.60 -2.61
CA PHE A 6 5.50 -15.91 -3.21
C PHE A 6 5.26 -14.41 -3.37
N GLU A 7 4.10 -14.00 -3.88
CA GLU A 7 3.72 -12.59 -4.03
C GLU A 7 3.82 -11.84 -2.69
N LYS A 8 3.28 -12.43 -1.61
CA LYS A 8 3.39 -11.86 -0.26
C LYS A 8 4.82 -11.78 0.25
N THR A 9 5.64 -12.79 -0.03
CA THR A 9 7.08 -12.77 0.30
C THR A 9 7.78 -11.65 -0.44
N VAL A 10 7.57 -11.48 -1.74
CA VAL A 10 8.16 -10.39 -2.52
C VAL A 10 7.78 -9.03 -1.93
N LEU A 11 6.50 -8.78 -1.69
CA LEU A 11 6.03 -7.51 -1.09
C LEU A 11 6.71 -7.23 0.25
N LYS A 12 6.83 -8.25 1.11
CA LYS A 12 7.51 -8.13 2.41
C LYS A 12 9.00 -7.80 2.24
N GLU A 13 9.69 -8.49 1.35
CA GLU A 13 11.13 -8.33 1.10
C GLU A 13 11.46 -6.97 0.49
N VAL A 14 10.60 -6.43 -0.38
CA VAL A 14 10.75 -5.04 -0.87
C VAL A 14 10.39 -3.98 0.18
N GLY A 15 9.97 -4.40 1.39
CA GLY A 15 9.74 -3.52 2.54
C GLY A 15 8.28 -3.14 2.77
N LEU A 16 7.33 -3.73 2.04
CA LEU A 16 5.91 -3.43 2.20
C LEU A 16 5.31 -4.25 3.34
N LYS A 17 4.97 -3.56 4.43
CA LYS A 17 4.27 -4.12 5.58
C LYS A 17 2.92 -3.43 5.73
N LYS A 18 1.84 -4.22 5.84
CA LYS A 18 0.54 -3.68 6.24
C LYS A 18 0.65 -3.05 7.63
N ARG A 19 -0.02 -1.91 7.82
CA ARG A 19 -0.17 -1.29 9.14
C ARG A 19 -0.89 -2.25 10.08
N TRP A 20 -0.57 -2.16 11.37
CA TRP A 20 -1.14 -3.05 12.39
C TRP A 20 -2.66 -2.97 12.45
N THR A 21 -3.24 -1.77 12.30
CA THR A 21 -4.69 -1.55 12.23
C THR A 21 -5.32 -2.32 11.07
N ALA A 22 -4.70 -2.26 9.89
CA ALA A 22 -5.13 -3.00 8.70
C ALA A 22 -4.96 -4.53 8.82
N GLN A 23 -4.07 -5.01 9.70
CA GLN A 23 -3.90 -6.45 9.95
C GLN A 23 -4.92 -7.00 10.94
N ILE A 24 -5.29 -6.19 11.93
CA ILE A 24 -6.20 -6.58 13.00
C ILE A 24 -7.66 -6.47 12.57
N GLY A 25 -8.02 -5.48 11.75
CA GLY A 25 -9.38 -5.29 11.27
C GLY A 25 -10.41 -5.38 12.42
N LEU A 26 -11.46 -6.16 12.20
CA LEU A 26 -12.59 -6.31 13.13
C LEU A 26 -12.37 -7.33 14.27
N TRP A 27 -11.21 -7.98 14.33
CA TRP A 27 -10.96 -9.07 15.29
C TRP A 27 -11.16 -8.67 16.76
N PRO A 28 -10.68 -7.51 17.25
CA PRO A 28 -10.86 -7.13 18.65
C PRO A 28 -12.34 -7.01 19.01
N PHE A 29 -13.15 -6.44 18.11
CA PHE A 29 -14.59 -6.31 18.29
C PHE A 29 -15.29 -7.66 18.32
N LEU A 30 -14.94 -8.57 17.42
CA LEU A 30 -15.47 -9.94 17.41
C LEU A 30 -15.09 -10.69 18.71
N ILE A 31 -13.87 -10.50 19.21
CA ILE A 31 -13.43 -11.05 20.49
C ILE A 31 -14.26 -10.46 21.64
N THR A 32 -14.50 -9.15 21.67
CA THR A 32 -15.34 -8.52 22.70
C THR A 32 -16.76 -9.06 22.69
N ILE A 33 -17.37 -9.24 21.51
CA ILE A 33 -18.70 -9.86 21.38
C ILE A 33 -18.68 -11.31 21.89
N ALA A 34 -17.67 -12.10 21.50
CA ALA A 34 -17.55 -13.48 21.92
C ALA A 34 -17.40 -13.60 23.45
N VAL A 35 -16.62 -12.73 24.08
CA VAL A 35 -16.45 -12.67 25.54
C VAL A 35 -17.77 -12.28 26.23
N ALA A 36 -18.51 -11.31 25.68
CA ALA A 36 -19.81 -10.91 26.22
C ALA A 36 -20.84 -12.06 26.16
N ILE A 37 -20.88 -12.80 25.04
CA ILE A 37 -21.76 -13.97 24.88
C ILE A 37 -21.34 -15.10 25.83
N ALA A 38 -20.04 -15.38 25.95
CA ALA A 38 -19.53 -16.43 26.85
C ALA A 38 -19.84 -16.09 28.32
N GLY A 39 -19.65 -14.84 28.72
CA GLY A 39 -20.00 -14.35 30.05
C GLY A 39 -21.50 -14.48 30.34
N PHE A 40 -22.34 -14.17 29.35
CA PHE A 40 -23.79 -14.35 29.44
C PHE A 40 -24.17 -15.82 29.68
N ILE A 41 -23.62 -16.73 28.89
CA ILE A 41 -23.86 -18.17 29.04
C ILE A 41 -23.40 -18.65 30.42
N GLY A 42 -22.24 -18.18 30.89
CA GLY A 42 -21.74 -18.49 32.23
C GLY A 42 -22.70 -18.08 33.34
N ILE A 43 -23.12 -16.81 33.36
CA ILE A 43 -24.04 -16.26 34.38
C ILE A 43 -25.42 -16.93 34.31
N SER A 44 -25.87 -17.32 33.11
CA SER A 44 -27.16 -18.00 32.96
C SER A 44 -27.22 -19.38 33.65
N LYS A 45 -26.06 -20.04 33.83
CA LYS A 45 -25.95 -21.35 34.47
C LYS A 45 -25.78 -21.30 35.99
N ILE A 46 -25.49 -20.13 36.56
CA ILE A 46 -25.32 -19.96 38.01
C ILE A 46 -26.71 -19.98 38.68
N PRO A 47 -26.90 -20.66 39.82
CA PRO A 47 -28.14 -20.60 40.60
C PRO A 47 -28.45 -19.17 41.04
N GLU A 48 -29.72 -18.77 41.04
CA GLU A 48 -30.12 -17.38 41.33
C GLU A 48 -29.73 -16.92 42.74
N SER A 49 -29.64 -17.84 43.70
CA SER A 49 -29.18 -17.59 45.07
C SER A 49 -27.71 -17.19 45.20
N GLU A 50 -26.88 -17.47 44.17
CA GLU A 50 -25.44 -17.20 44.17
C GLU A 50 -25.08 -16.00 43.25
N LYS A 51 -26.09 -15.35 42.64
CA LYS A 51 -25.87 -14.24 41.72
C LYS A 51 -25.67 -12.94 42.48
N PHE A 52 -24.46 -12.39 42.38
CA PHE A 52 -24.14 -11.04 42.82
C PHE A 52 -24.73 -9.94 41.92
N ILE A 53 -25.07 -10.27 40.66
CA ILE A 53 -25.61 -9.35 39.65
C ILE A 53 -26.91 -9.93 39.12
N LYS A 54 -27.99 -9.14 39.11
CA LYS A 54 -29.27 -9.57 38.51
C LYS A 54 -29.09 -9.76 37.01
N LYS A 55 -29.79 -10.73 36.43
CA LYS A 55 -29.69 -11.05 35.00
C LYS A 55 -29.99 -9.82 34.12
N GLU A 56 -30.94 -8.99 34.53
CA GLU A 56 -31.34 -7.74 33.85
C GLU A 56 -30.20 -6.71 33.81
N ASP A 57 -29.51 -6.49 34.94
CA ASP A 57 -28.37 -5.56 35.03
C ASP A 57 -27.20 -6.01 34.15
N TYR A 58 -26.95 -7.32 34.10
CA TYR A 58 -25.92 -7.89 33.22
C TYR A 58 -26.25 -7.68 31.74
N PHE A 59 -27.51 -7.89 31.34
CA PHE A 59 -27.94 -7.61 29.97
C PHE A 59 -27.78 -6.14 29.61
N GLY A 60 -28.15 -5.23 30.51
CA GLY A 60 -27.97 -3.79 30.30
C GLY A 60 -26.50 -3.42 30.11
N LEU A 61 -25.62 -3.96 30.94
CA LEU A 61 -24.18 -3.73 30.86
C LEU A 61 -23.56 -4.32 29.59
N ALA A 62 -23.92 -5.57 29.23
CA ALA A 62 -23.45 -6.22 28.01
C ALA A 62 -23.92 -5.47 26.75
N ALA A 63 -25.20 -5.07 26.69
CA ALA A 63 -25.74 -4.28 25.60
C ALA A 63 -25.03 -2.93 25.47
N THR A 64 -24.74 -2.26 26.58
CA THR A 64 -24.01 -0.99 26.60
C THR A 64 -22.58 -1.15 26.08
N ILE A 65 -21.87 -2.19 26.52
CA ILE A 65 -20.51 -2.48 26.03
C ILE A 65 -20.52 -2.77 24.53
N ILE A 66 -21.45 -3.59 24.05
CA ILE A 66 -21.59 -3.92 22.62
C ILE A 66 -21.92 -2.66 21.81
N ALA A 67 -22.82 -1.82 22.31
CA ALA A 67 -23.20 -0.57 21.63
C ALA A 67 -22.02 0.41 21.53
N ILE A 68 -21.28 0.63 22.62
CA ILE A 68 -20.09 1.49 22.63
C ILE A 68 -19.00 0.92 21.72
N GLY A 69 -18.73 -0.39 21.81
CA GLY A 69 -17.76 -1.06 20.95
C GLY A 69 -18.13 -0.97 19.48
N GLY A 70 -19.42 -1.17 19.15
CA GLY A 70 -19.91 -1.06 17.77
C GLY A 70 -19.80 0.36 17.23
N ALA A 71 -20.12 1.36 18.06
CA ALA A 71 -19.95 2.77 17.69
C ALA A 71 -18.46 3.13 17.45
N ALA A 72 -17.54 2.63 18.28
CA ALA A 72 -16.11 2.86 18.11
C ALA A 72 -15.59 2.24 16.80
N VAL A 73 -15.97 0.99 16.50
CA VAL A 73 -15.62 0.32 15.24
C VAL A 73 -16.19 1.05 14.03
N ALA A 74 -17.47 1.44 14.08
CA ALA A 74 -18.10 2.18 13.00
C ALA A 74 -17.40 3.52 12.75
N TYR A 75 -16.97 4.19 13.83
CA TYR A 75 -16.19 5.42 13.74
C TYR A 75 -14.81 5.20 13.11
N GLU A 76 -14.08 4.15 13.51
CA GLU A 76 -12.79 3.80 12.89
C GLU A 76 -12.95 3.49 11.40
N GLN A 77 -13.92 2.66 11.03
CA GLN A 77 -14.22 2.35 9.62
C GLN A 77 -14.58 3.60 8.81
N TRP A 78 -15.32 4.53 9.42
CA TRP A 78 -15.65 5.80 8.79
C TRP A 78 -14.39 6.65 8.53
N ILE A 79 -13.48 6.75 9.50
CA ILE A 79 -12.21 7.46 9.34
C ILE A 79 -11.34 6.81 8.26
N GLU A 80 -11.23 5.48 8.23
CA GLU A 80 -10.49 4.75 7.20
C GLU A 80 -11.06 5.00 5.80
N THR A 81 -12.39 4.93 5.66
CA THR A 81 -13.08 5.24 4.40
C THR A 81 -12.80 6.68 3.95
N LYS A 82 -12.78 7.65 4.88
CA LYS A 82 -12.46 9.05 4.58
C LYS A 82 -11.02 9.22 4.12
N LYS A 83 -10.06 8.52 4.74
CA LYS A 83 -8.65 8.53 4.32
C LYS A 83 -8.49 7.95 2.93
N ASP A 84 -9.10 6.79 2.65
CA ASP A 84 -9.05 6.16 1.33
C ASP A 84 -9.64 7.07 0.24
N SER A 85 -10.81 7.65 0.51
CA SER A 85 -11.45 8.63 -0.40
C SER A 85 -10.60 9.89 -0.62
N ALA A 86 -9.88 10.35 0.40
CA ALA A 86 -9.00 11.51 0.28
C ALA A 86 -7.77 11.20 -0.55
N LEU A 87 -7.23 9.98 -0.42
CA LEU A 87 -6.10 9.48 -1.22
C LEU A 87 -6.48 9.37 -2.70
N ASP A 88 -7.66 8.80 -3.00
CA ASP A 88 -8.15 8.69 -4.38
C ASP A 88 -8.29 10.06 -5.04
N LYS A 89 -8.93 11.00 -4.34
CA LYS A 89 -9.07 12.38 -4.84
C LYS A 89 -7.72 13.10 -4.97
N TYR A 90 -6.73 12.76 -4.15
CA TYR A 90 -5.39 13.32 -4.26
C TYR A 90 -4.72 12.87 -5.57
N TYR A 91 -4.71 11.56 -5.84
CA TYR A 91 -4.10 11.03 -7.07
C TYR A 91 -4.89 11.37 -8.32
N GLU A 92 -6.22 11.51 -8.24
CA GLU A 92 -7.04 12.03 -9.33
C GLU A 92 -6.61 13.47 -9.70
N ARG A 93 -6.45 14.36 -8.71
CA ARG A 93 -5.97 15.73 -8.94
C ARG A 93 -4.55 15.75 -9.48
N LEU A 94 -3.69 14.85 -9.01
CA LEU A 94 -2.32 14.73 -9.49
C LEU A 94 -2.31 14.33 -10.97
N ASN A 95 -3.12 13.34 -11.35
CA ASN A 95 -3.26 12.91 -12.74
C ASN A 95 -3.79 14.05 -13.64
N LEU A 96 -4.82 14.80 -13.20
CA LEU A 96 -5.32 15.97 -13.92
C LEU A 96 -4.25 17.05 -14.11
N THR A 97 -3.41 17.26 -13.08
CA THR A 97 -2.30 18.21 -13.14
C THR A 97 -1.24 17.74 -14.13
N ASN A 98 -0.90 16.44 -14.12
CA ASN A 98 0.03 15.82 -15.06
C ASN A 98 -0.48 15.94 -16.51
N GLU A 99 -1.77 15.71 -16.76
CA GLU A 99 -2.39 15.95 -18.07
C GLU A 99 -2.29 17.42 -18.50
N GLY A 100 -2.52 18.36 -17.57
CA GLY A 100 -2.37 19.80 -17.81
C GLY A 100 -0.94 20.16 -18.22
N PHE A 101 0.07 19.61 -17.56
CA PHE A 101 1.47 19.82 -17.91
C PHE A 101 1.83 19.30 -19.31
N TYR A 102 1.21 18.21 -19.78
CA TYR A 102 1.36 17.76 -21.17
C TYR A 102 0.69 18.70 -22.18
N ARG A 103 -0.44 19.30 -21.82
CA ARG A 103 -1.22 20.14 -22.75
C ARG A 103 -0.72 21.58 -22.82
N TRP A 104 -0.10 22.10 -21.76
CA TRP A 104 0.21 23.52 -21.62
C TRP A 104 1.71 23.79 -21.47
N ASN A 105 2.39 24.03 -22.59
CA ASN A 105 3.82 24.34 -22.64
C ASN A 105 4.23 25.49 -21.69
N LYS A 106 3.40 26.54 -21.57
CA LYS A 106 3.65 27.67 -20.66
C LYS A 106 3.68 27.26 -19.19
N THR A 107 2.89 26.27 -18.79
CA THR A 107 2.88 25.77 -17.41
C THR A 107 4.16 25.00 -17.10
N ARG A 108 4.70 24.25 -18.06
CA ARG A 108 6.01 23.60 -17.93
C ARG A 108 7.13 24.61 -17.72
N GLU A 109 7.10 25.72 -18.46
CA GLU A 109 8.09 26.82 -18.36
C GLU A 109 8.10 27.51 -16.98
N MET A 110 7.00 27.45 -16.22
CA MET A 110 6.94 28.01 -14.86
C MET A 110 7.75 27.20 -13.84
N PHE A 111 8.01 25.93 -14.12
CA PHE A 111 8.58 24.97 -13.17
C PHE A 111 9.82 24.24 -13.74
N PRO A 112 10.82 24.95 -14.30
CA PRO A 112 11.90 24.33 -15.06
C PRO A 112 12.77 23.38 -14.22
N HIS A 113 12.90 23.65 -12.92
CA HIS A 113 13.72 22.86 -11.99
C HIS A 113 13.15 21.47 -11.69
N PHE A 114 11.85 21.24 -11.89
CA PHE A 114 11.24 19.92 -11.70
C PHE A 114 11.60 18.93 -12.81
N TRP A 115 11.92 19.44 -14.01
CA TRP A 115 12.13 18.62 -15.19
C TRP A 115 13.55 18.70 -15.77
N ASN A 116 14.33 19.68 -15.35
CA ASN A 116 15.75 19.80 -15.70
C ASN A 116 16.58 18.82 -14.87
N VAL A 117 16.45 17.53 -15.19
CA VAL A 117 17.30 16.47 -14.64
C VAL A 117 18.66 16.51 -15.33
N GLU A 118 19.72 16.08 -14.66
CA GLU A 118 21.06 16.00 -15.24
C GLU A 118 21.07 15.13 -16.52
N GLY A 119 21.59 15.70 -17.61
CA GLY A 119 21.58 15.11 -18.95
C GLY A 119 20.47 15.67 -19.84
N ASN A 120 20.63 15.60 -21.16
CA ASN A 120 19.60 15.99 -22.15
C ASN A 120 18.45 14.98 -22.19
N ILE A 121 17.82 14.70 -21.05
CA ILE A 121 16.67 13.80 -20.95
C ILE A 121 15.42 14.58 -21.37
N PRO A 122 14.64 14.09 -22.35
CA PRO A 122 13.39 14.73 -22.73
C PRO A 122 12.42 14.83 -21.56
N TYR A 123 11.71 15.94 -21.45
CA TYR A 123 10.72 16.18 -20.40
C TYR A 123 9.66 15.07 -20.33
N GLU A 124 9.25 14.56 -21.49
CA GLU A 124 8.25 13.51 -21.62
C GLU A 124 8.70 12.23 -20.90
N TRP A 125 10.02 11.97 -20.87
CA TRP A 125 10.60 10.84 -20.16
C TRP A 125 10.61 11.07 -18.66
N VAL A 126 10.95 12.28 -18.22
CA VAL A 126 10.90 12.66 -16.80
C VAL A 126 9.47 12.53 -16.26
N MET A 127 8.49 13.07 -16.98
CA MET A 127 7.08 12.95 -16.63
C MET A 127 6.59 11.51 -16.61
N TYR A 128 7.02 10.71 -17.59
CA TYR A 128 6.68 9.29 -17.62
C TYR A 128 7.20 8.55 -16.39
N VAL A 129 8.42 8.85 -15.93
CA VAL A 129 8.95 8.26 -14.68
C VAL A 129 8.17 8.75 -13.46
N TYR A 130 7.81 10.03 -13.38
CA TYR A 130 6.95 10.55 -12.31
C TYR A 130 5.62 9.79 -12.24
N LEU A 131 4.94 9.60 -13.37
CA LEU A 131 3.68 8.85 -13.44
C LEU A 131 3.82 7.41 -12.94
N GLU A 132 4.89 6.72 -13.33
CA GLU A 132 5.15 5.34 -12.89
C GLU A 132 5.48 5.27 -11.39
N LEU A 133 6.18 6.27 -10.85
CA LEU A 133 6.45 6.41 -9.42
C LEU A 133 5.17 6.72 -8.62
N ASP A 134 4.31 7.62 -9.11
CA ASP A 134 3.02 7.95 -8.51
C ASP A 134 2.11 6.71 -8.45
N ASN A 135 2.07 5.92 -9.54
CA ASN A 135 1.32 4.67 -9.59
C ASN A 135 1.84 3.63 -8.58
N LEU A 136 3.18 3.53 -8.44
CA LEU A 136 3.79 2.65 -7.44
C LEU A 136 3.48 3.12 -6.03
N GLU A 137 3.58 4.42 -5.74
CA GLU A 137 3.26 4.98 -4.44
C GLU A 137 1.79 4.79 -4.07
N TYR A 138 0.87 5.06 -4.99
CA TYR A 138 -0.55 4.86 -4.78
C TYR A 138 -0.86 3.40 -4.40
N ALA A 139 -0.34 2.44 -5.18
CA ALA A 139 -0.57 1.02 -4.94
C ALA A 139 0.03 0.56 -3.61
N THR A 140 1.26 0.99 -3.30
CA THR A 140 1.95 0.61 -2.07
C THR A 140 1.33 1.25 -0.83
N THR A 141 0.89 2.51 -0.92
CA THR A 141 0.19 3.21 0.17
C THR A 141 -1.15 2.54 0.48
N LYS A 142 -1.97 2.28 -0.55
CA LYS A 142 -3.24 1.55 -0.36
C LYS A 142 -3.02 0.13 0.18
N TYR A 143 -1.93 -0.54 -0.19
CA TYR A 143 -1.59 -1.83 0.40
C TYR A 143 -1.30 -1.73 1.89
N GLN A 144 -0.48 -0.75 2.28
CA GLN A 144 -0.11 -0.53 3.67
C GLN A 144 -1.33 -0.22 4.54
N ASP A 145 -2.29 0.53 4.00
CA ASP A 145 -3.55 0.87 4.64
C ASP A 145 -4.58 -0.27 4.61
N GLY A 146 -4.30 -1.37 3.89
CA GLY A 146 -5.17 -2.53 3.83
C GLY A 146 -6.27 -2.45 2.77
N SER A 147 -6.44 -1.31 2.10
CA SER A 147 -7.43 -1.07 1.05
C SER A 147 -7.14 -1.80 -0.27
N MET A 148 -5.91 -2.30 -0.48
CA MET A 148 -5.53 -2.99 -1.71
C MET A 148 -5.07 -4.43 -1.48
N GLU A 149 -5.51 -5.33 -2.35
CA GLU A 149 -5.11 -6.74 -2.31
C GLU A 149 -3.64 -6.93 -2.71
N PRO A 150 -2.93 -7.91 -2.10
CA PRO A 150 -1.54 -8.19 -2.43
C PRO A 150 -1.29 -8.44 -3.93
N GLU A 151 -2.21 -9.11 -4.63
CA GLU A 151 -2.04 -9.42 -6.05
C GLU A 151 -2.00 -8.15 -6.91
N ILE A 152 -2.87 -7.17 -6.63
CA ILE A 152 -2.95 -5.92 -7.40
C ILE A 152 -1.64 -5.12 -7.22
N VAL A 153 -1.15 -5.05 -6.00
CA VAL A 153 0.08 -4.34 -5.64
C VAL A 153 1.29 -5.02 -6.27
N PHE A 154 1.32 -6.35 -6.21
CA PHE A 154 2.36 -7.14 -6.87
C PHE A 154 2.37 -6.90 -8.38
N ARG A 155 1.20 -6.81 -9.04
CA ARG A 155 1.13 -6.45 -10.47
C ARG A 155 1.66 -5.04 -10.76
N SER A 156 1.32 -4.06 -9.92
CA SER A 156 1.88 -2.70 -10.03
C SER A 156 3.41 -2.70 -9.90
N LEU A 157 3.92 -3.41 -8.89
CA LEU A 157 5.36 -3.61 -8.68
C LEU A 157 6.05 -4.27 -9.88
N VAL A 158 5.48 -5.37 -10.40
CA VAL A 158 6.02 -6.06 -11.59
C VAL A 158 6.02 -5.15 -12.81
N THR A 159 4.98 -4.33 -12.98
CA THR A 159 4.90 -3.36 -14.08
C THR A 159 6.03 -2.35 -13.96
N PHE A 160 6.24 -1.77 -12.78
CA PHE A 160 7.35 -0.85 -12.52
C PHE A 160 8.72 -1.51 -12.77
N ILE A 161 8.95 -2.71 -12.23
CA ILE A 161 10.19 -3.48 -12.45
C ILE A 161 10.43 -3.74 -13.93
N SER A 162 9.39 -4.04 -14.70
CA SER A 162 9.53 -4.25 -16.15
C SER A 162 10.02 -2.98 -16.87
N ARG A 163 9.68 -1.79 -16.38
CA ARG A 163 10.21 -0.51 -16.91
C ARG A 163 11.67 -0.30 -16.50
N CYS A 164 12.05 -0.75 -15.31
CA CYS A 164 13.43 -0.73 -14.82
C CYS A 164 14.41 -1.60 -15.64
N GLN A 165 13.93 -2.45 -16.55
CA GLN A 165 14.80 -3.09 -17.56
C GLN A 165 15.56 -2.05 -18.40
N SER A 166 14.97 -0.86 -18.59
CA SER A 166 15.68 0.30 -19.13
C SER A 166 16.56 0.91 -18.03
N LYS A 167 17.89 0.81 -18.18
CA LYS A 167 18.85 1.42 -17.26
C LYS A 167 18.65 2.93 -17.11
N THR A 168 18.22 3.60 -18.18
CA THR A 168 17.90 5.04 -18.15
C THR A 168 16.68 5.31 -17.28
N PHE A 169 15.63 4.50 -17.41
CA PHE A 169 14.43 4.62 -16.57
C PHE A 169 14.79 4.38 -15.09
N LEU A 170 15.53 3.30 -14.81
CA LEU A 170 15.90 2.94 -13.44
C LEU A 170 16.72 4.04 -12.75
N LYS A 171 17.79 4.53 -13.41
CA LYS A 171 18.61 5.63 -12.88
C LYS A 171 17.82 6.92 -12.67
N LEU A 172 16.90 7.22 -13.60
CA LEU A 172 16.05 8.38 -13.48
C LEU A 172 15.07 8.24 -12.31
N ALA A 173 14.44 7.07 -12.16
CA ALA A 173 13.56 6.78 -11.04
C ALA A 173 14.28 6.91 -9.69
N GLU A 174 15.47 6.32 -9.55
CA GLU A 174 16.34 6.46 -8.38
C GLU A 174 16.63 7.94 -8.06
N SER A 175 17.10 8.70 -9.05
CA SER A 175 17.46 10.11 -8.86
C SER A 175 16.25 10.95 -8.44
N LEU A 176 15.08 10.70 -9.04
CA LEU A 176 13.86 11.44 -8.73
C LEU A 176 13.33 11.11 -7.33
N VAL A 177 13.36 9.84 -6.89
CA VAL A 177 12.92 9.51 -5.52
C VAL A 177 13.88 10.01 -4.45
N GLU A 178 15.18 10.06 -4.74
CA GLU A 178 16.20 10.59 -3.83
C GLU A 178 16.05 12.11 -3.65
N LYS A 179 15.92 12.85 -4.76
CA LYS A 179 15.82 14.31 -4.77
C LYS A 179 14.44 14.83 -4.34
N SER A 180 13.37 14.05 -4.55
CA SER A 180 12.01 14.48 -4.23
C SER A 180 11.71 14.46 -2.74
N ILE A 181 11.13 15.54 -2.22
CA ILE A 181 10.53 15.57 -0.87
C ILE A 181 9.09 15.02 -0.83
N GLY A 182 8.48 14.78 -2.00
CA GLY A 182 7.07 14.43 -2.13
C GLY A 182 6.76 12.95 -1.92
N TYR A 183 7.72 12.06 -2.21
CA TYR A 183 7.50 10.61 -2.08
C TYR A 183 7.68 10.12 -0.65
N SER A 184 6.84 9.18 -0.27
CA SER A 184 6.88 8.53 1.03
C SER A 184 8.21 7.79 1.25
N PRO A 185 8.67 7.67 2.51
CA PRO A 185 9.86 6.87 2.84
C PRO A 185 9.75 5.41 2.36
N THR A 186 8.53 4.87 2.29
CA THR A 186 8.30 3.50 1.80
C THR A 186 8.54 3.41 0.30
N THR A 187 8.00 4.33 -0.50
CA THR A 187 8.23 4.38 -1.95
C THR A 187 9.71 4.47 -2.27
N LYS A 188 10.42 5.38 -1.57
CA LYS A 188 11.87 5.53 -1.71
C LYS A 188 12.61 4.21 -1.41
N ALA A 189 12.28 3.56 -0.31
CA ALA A 189 12.89 2.29 0.07
C ALA A 189 12.62 1.17 -0.94
N VAL A 190 11.40 1.09 -1.49
CA VAL A 190 11.04 0.11 -2.53
C VAL A 190 11.88 0.33 -3.78
N VAL A 191 11.96 1.56 -4.28
CA VAL A 191 12.74 1.88 -5.49
C VAL A 191 14.23 1.59 -5.27
N ILE A 192 14.79 1.96 -4.12
CA ILE A 192 16.20 1.68 -3.78
C ILE A 192 16.48 0.17 -3.70
N LYS A 193 15.52 -0.64 -3.23
CA LYS A 193 15.65 -2.11 -3.22
C LYS A 193 15.55 -2.73 -4.60
N ILE A 194 14.70 -2.18 -5.47
CA ILE A 194 14.62 -2.62 -6.88
C ILE A 194 15.92 -2.30 -7.61
N ALA A 195 16.46 -1.09 -7.37
CA ALA A 195 17.74 -0.63 -7.87
C ALA A 195 18.93 -1.51 -7.45
N ASN A 196 18.90 -1.99 -6.20
CA ASN A 196 19.95 -2.80 -5.62
C ASN A 196 19.38 -4.11 -5.03
N PRO A 197 19.09 -5.12 -5.89
CA PRO A 197 18.48 -6.38 -5.46
C PRO A 197 19.27 -7.14 -4.38
N CYS A 198 20.58 -6.91 -4.25
CA CYS A 198 21.43 -7.50 -3.22
C CYS A 198 21.02 -7.13 -1.77
N ASN A 199 20.14 -6.13 -1.60
CA ASN A 199 19.55 -5.77 -0.31
C ASN A 199 18.30 -6.58 0.05
N ILE A 200 17.92 -7.56 -0.78
CA ILE A 200 16.83 -8.50 -0.52
C ILE A 200 17.36 -9.67 0.32
N GLY A 201 16.68 -10.02 1.40
CA GLY A 201 17.14 -11.06 2.32
C GLY A 201 16.80 -12.49 1.85
N ASP A 202 15.77 -12.64 1.03
CA ASP A 202 15.34 -13.93 0.47
C ASP A 202 16.03 -14.20 -0.89
N PRO A 203 16.90 -15.23 -1.00
CA PRO A 203 17.62 -15.53 -2.24
C PRO A 203 16.71 -15.85 -3.43
N GLN A 204 15.52 -16.39 -3.18
CA GLN A 204 14.57 -16.69 -4.24
C GLN A 204 13.96 -15.40 -4.81
N VAL A 205 13.64 -14.43 -3.94
CA VAL A 205 13.14 -13.12 -4.36
C VAL A 205 14.23 -12.32 -5.06
N GLU A 206 15.45 -12.34 -4.53
CA GLU A 206 16.62 -11.71 -5.15
C GLU A 206 16.84 -12.26 -6.57
N SER A 207 16.93 -13.58 -6.72
CA SER A 207 17.12 -14.23 -8.02
C SER A 207 15.99 -13.89 -9.00
N TRP A 208 14.75 -13.92 -8.53
CA TRP A 208 13.59 -13.53 -9.34
C TRP A 208 13.68 -12.06 -9.80
N LEU A 209 14.08 -11.15 -8.90
CA LEU A 209 14.19 -9.73 -9.22
C LEU A 209 15.29 -9.48 -10.26
N TYR A 210 16.45 -10.14 -10.14
CA TYR A 210 17.48 -10.10 -11.18
C TYR A 210 16.95 -10.58 -12.53
N GLN A 211 16.25 -11.71 -12.57
CA GLN A 211 15.64 -12.22 -13.81
C GLN A 211 14.64 -11.23 -14.42
N GLN A 212 13.89 -10.48 -13.61
CA GLN A 212 12.96 -9.46 -14.13
C GLN A 212 13.69 -8.23 -14.66
N LEU A 213 14.84 -7.86 -14.09
CA LEU A 213 15.63 -6.69 -14.49
C LEU A 213 16.54 -6.96 -15.69
N GLU A 214 16.84 -8.22 -15.98
CA GLU A 214 17.56 -8.58 -17.20
C GLU A 214 16.76 -8.17 -18.44
N PRO A 215 17.38 -7.46 -19.41
CA PRO A 215 16.73 -7.17 -20.68
C PRO A 215 16.31 -8.49 -21.32
N ARG A 216 15.04 -8.62 -21.68
CA ARG A 216 14.60 -9.78 -22.47
C ARG A 216 15.44 -9.82 -23.73
N LYS A 217 16.14 -10.94 -23.96
CA LYS A 217 16.79 -11.20 -25.24
C LYS A 217 15.69 -11.18 -26.29
N VAL A 218 15.55 -10.05 -26.99
CA VAL A 218 14.70 -9.97 -28.18
C VAL A 218 15.36 -10.94 -29.14
N GLY A 219 14.76 -12.12 -29.29
CA GLY A 219 15.25 -13.11 -30.23
C GLY A 219 15.40 -12.44 -31.59
N ALA A 220 16.53 -12.71 -32.23
CA ALA A 220 16.78 -12.41 -33.63
C ALA A 220 15.75 -13.14 -34.51
N LEU A 221 14.52 -12.63 -34.53
CA LEU A 221 13.39 -13.08 -35.33
C LEU A 221 12.88 -11.89 -36.15
N ILE A 222 13.81 -11.20 -36.79
CA ILE A 222 13.56 -10.47 -38.05
C ILE A 222 14.85 -10.66 -38.86
N SER A 223 14.96 -11.81 -39.52
CA SER A 223 15.84 -12.01 -40.68
C SER A 223 14.97 -12.33 -41.88
#